data_AF-M3YER6-F1
#
_entry.id   AF-M3YER6-F1
#
_cell.length_a   1.000
_cell.length_b   1.000
_cell.length_c   1.000
_cell.angle_alpha   90.00
_cell.angle_beta   90.00
_cell.angle_gamma   90.00
#
_symmetry.space_group_name_H-M   'P 1'
#
loop_
_entity.id
_entity.type
_entity.pdbx_description
1 polymer ?
#
loop_
_entity_poly.entity_id
_entity_poly.type
_entity_poly.pdbx_seq_one_letter_code
_entity_poly.pdbx_strand_id
1 'polypeptide(L)'
;MGYMPKRGLDVNKCEIARFFKLHERKCEPIIMTVPRKSDLFQDDLYPDTAGPEAALEAEEWFEGKNADPVLISLKHGYIPGKNRDLKVVKKNIL
;
A
#
# COMPACT_ATOMS: atom_id res chain seq x y z
N MET A 1 2.68 0.47 16.85
CA MET A 1 3.32 1.55 16.06
C MET A 1 2.80 1.46 14.64
N GLY A 2 2.36 2.58 14.04
CA GLY A 2 1.91 2.60 12.64
C GLY A 2 3.12 2.65 11.68
N TYR A 3 2.97 2.06 10.50
CA TYR A 3 3.96 2.17 9.43
C TYR A 3 3.26 2.48 8.10
N MET A 4 3.96 3.16 7.20
CA MET A 4 3.46 3.51 5.87
C MET A 4 3.47 2.27 4.97
N PRO A 5 2.36 1.95 4.27
CA PRO A 5 2.37 0.97 3.19
C PRO A 5 3.40 1.33 2.11
N LYS A 6 3.95 0.33 1.40
CA LYS A 6 4.96 0.53 0.35
C LYS A 6 4.56 1.60 -0.68
N ARG A 7 3.28 1.65 -1.02
CA ARG A 7 2.67 2.62 -1.96
C ARG A 7 2.74 4.09 -1.53
N GLY A 8 3.06 4.39 -0.27
CA GLY A 8 3.17 5.76 0.25
C GLY A 8 4.59 6.20 0.60
N LEU A 9 5.60 5.42 0.20
CA LEU A 9 7.02 5.75 0.38
C LEU A 9 7.51 6.65 -0.77
N ASP A 10 8.52 7.47 -0.47
CA ASP A 10 9.21 8.33 -1.43
C ASP A 10 10.29 7.54 -2.18
N VAL A 11 9.89 6.94 -3.31
CA VAL A 11 10.79 6.06 -4.09
C VAL A 11 12.03 6.78 -4.62
N ASN A 12 11.91 8.09 -4.88
CA ASN A 12 13.02 8.92 -5.38
C ASN A 12 14.12 9.10 -4.33
N LYS A 13 13.80 8.95 -3.04
CA LYS A 13 14.76 9.04 -1.93
C LYS A 13 15.23 7.69 -1.42
N CYS A 14 14.98 6.61 -2.15
CA CYS A 14 15.33 5.26 -1.70
C CYS A 14 14.73 4.92 -0.31
N GLU A 15 13.56 5.50 0.02
CA GLU A 15 12.85 5.22 1.27
C GLU A 15 12.23 3.83 1.21
N ILE A 16 12.65 2.94 2.12
CA ILE A 16 12.18 1.55 2.18
C ILE A 16 11.15 1.31 3.29
N ALA A 17 11.09 2.20 4.28
CA ALA A 17 10.08 2.17 5.34
C ALA A 17 9.89 3.56 5.96
N ARG A 18 8.66 3.83 6.41
CA ARG A 18 8.33 4.98 7.26
C ARG A 18 7.56 4.51 8.48
N PHE A 19 8.07 4.79 9.65
CA PHE A 19 7.37 4.55 10.91
C PHE A 19 6.75 5.85 11.41
N PHE A 20 5.62 5.74 12.09
CA PHE A 20 4.95 6.86 12.73
C PHE A 20 5.06 6.68 14.24
N LYS A 21 6.08 7.31 14.83
CA LYS A 21 6.32 7.27 16.27
C LYS A 21 5.40 8.27 16.96
N LEU A 22 4.61 7.77 17.90
CA LEU A 22 3.76 8.62 18.73
C LEU A 22 4.56 9.14 19.92
N HIS A 23 4.42 10.44 20.16
CA HIS A 23 4.82 11.15 21.37
C HIS A 23 3.55 11.63 22.09
N GLU A 24 3.69 12.22 23.29
CA GLU A 24 2.54 12.67 24.10
C GLU A 24 1.53 13.53 23.31
N ARG A 25 2.02 14.41 22.41
CA ARG A 25 1.18 15.38 21.67
C ARG A 25 1.52 15.52 20.19
N LYS A 26 2.34 14.62 19.64
CA LYS A 26 2.72 14.66 18.22
C LYS A 26 2.99 13.28 17.65
N CYS A 27 2.88 13.17 16.34
CA CYS A 27 3.31 12.01 15.57
C CYS A 27 4.56 12.40 14.77
N GLU A 28 5.66 11.68 14.96
CA GLU A 28 6.93 11.90 14.28
C GLU A 28 7.17 10.80 13.24
N PRO A 29 7.29 11.13 11.95
CA PRO A 29 7.71 10.19 10.92
C PRO A 29 9.20 9.86 11.07
N ILE A 30 9.54 8.57 11.15
CA ILE A 30 10.91 8.05 11.12
C ILE A 30 11.10 7.34 9.78
N ILE A 31 11.99 7.87 8.94
CA ILE A 31 12.25 7.41 7.58
C ILE A 31 13.48 6.49 7.56
N MET A 32 13.33 5.32 6.95
CA MET A 32 14.42 4.38 6.69
C MET A 32 14.77 4.41 5.22
N THR A 33 16.02 4.76 4.90
CA THR A 33 16.50 4.92 3.52
C THR A 33 17.69 4.01 3.26
N VAL A 34 17.73 3.41 2.08
CA VAL A 34 18.93 2.74 1.57
C VAL A 34 19.80 3.78 0.87
N PRO A 35 21.07 3.99 1.30
CA PRO A 35 21.93 5.00 0.69
C PRO A 35 22.34 4.56 -0.72
N ARG A 36 21.86 5.27 -1.74
CA ARG A 36 22.21 5.07 -3.16
C ARG A 36 22.81 6.34 -3.74
N LYS A 37 23.68 6.21 -4.73
CA LYS A 37 24.32 7.33 -5.46
C LYS A 37 23.65 7.61 -6.80
N SER A 38 22.33 7.44 -6.89
CA SER A 38 21.58 7.58 -8.13
C SER A 38 20.17 8.07 -7.84
N ASP A 39 19.69 9.01 -8.65
CA ASP A 39 18.31 9.50 -8.63
C ASP A 39 17.36 8.63 -9.50
N LEU A 40 17.89 7.56 -10.10
CA LEU A 40 17.08 6.61 -10.87
C LEU A 40 16.23 5.75 -9.94
N PHE A 41 15.07 5.33 -10.44
CA PHE A 41 14.26 4.32 -9.76
C PHE A 41 15.07 3.03 -9.56
N GLN A 42 15.08 2.51 -8.33
CA GLN A 42 15.84 1.33 -7.94
C GLN A 42 14.92 0.10 -7.96
N ASP A 43 14.81 -0.56 -9.13
CA ASP A 43 13.91 -1.71 -9.30
C ASP A 43 14.18 -2.85 -8.28
N ASP A 44 15.41 -2.98 -7.80
CA ASP A 44 15.81 -3.97 -6.79
C ASP A 44 15.30 -3.68 -5.37
N LEU A 45 15.05 -2.40 -5.05
CA LEU A 45 14.47 -1.98 -3.76
C LEU A 45 12.94 -2.04 -3.76
N TYR A 46 12.34 -1.98 -4.95
CA TYR A 46 10.91 -1.80 -5.15
C TYR A 46 10.35 -2.85 -6.12
N PRO A 47 10.37 -4.15 -5.76
CA PRO A 47 9.63 -5.14 -6.52
C PRO A 47 8.14 -4.79 -6.55
N ASP A 48 7.41 -5.36 -7.51
CA ASP A 48 5.97 -5.18 -7.59
C ASP A 48 5.30 -5.53 -6.24
N THR A 49 4.37 -4.68 -5.83
CA THR A 49 3.78 -4.73 -4.48
C THR A 49 2.26 -4.70 -4.55
N ALA A 50 1.58 -5.12 -3.48
CA ALA A 50 0.13 -5.15 -3.44
C ALA A 50 -0.49 -3.76 -3.71
N GLY A 51 -1.32 -3.70 -4.74
CA GLY A 51 -2.06 -2.52 -5.18
C GLY A 51 -3.22 -2.13 -4.26
N PRO A 52 -3.99 -1.10 -4.64
CA PRO A 52 -5.21 -0.71 -3.92
C PRO A 52 -6.42 -1.58 -4.27
N GLU A 53 -6.37 -2.35 -5.36
CA GLU A 53 -7.49 -3.17 -5.82
C GLU A 53 -7.51 -4.53 -5.11
N ALA A 54 -8.70 -4.94 -4.66
CA ALA A 54 -8.93 -6.28 -4.13
C ALA A 54 -8.87 -7.32 -5.25
N ALA A 55 -8.30 -8.49 -4.96
CA ALA A 55 -8.19 -9.58 -5.92
C ALA A 55 -9.49 -10.41 -6.05
N LEU A 56 -10.33 -10.39 -5.00
CA LEU A 56 -11.61 -11.09 -4.94
C LEU A 56 -12.66 -10.18 -4.30
N GLU A 57 -13.91 -10.36 -4.71
CA GLU A 57 -15.04 -9.83 -3.95
C GLU A 57 -15.33 -10.71 -2.73
N ALA A 58 -16.07 -10.18 -1.75
CA ALA A 58 -16.27 -10.84 -0.47
C ALA A 58 -16.97 -12.21 -0.60
N GLU A 59 -18.02 -12.30 -1.42
CA GLU A 59 -18.75 -13.54 -1.67
C GLU A 59 -17.85 -14.64 -2.25
N GLU A 60 -16.97 -14.29 -3.18
CA GLU A 60 -16.06 -15.25 -3.81
C GLU A 60 -15.06 -15.83 -2.81
N TRP A 61 -14.57 -14.99 -1.89
CA TRP A 61 -13.71 -15.44 -0.81
C TRP A 61 -14.47 -16.34 0.18
N PHE A 62 -15.73 -16.01 0.52
CA PHE A 62 -16.58 -16.87 1.36
C PHE A 62 -16.90 -18.23 0.71
N GLU A 63 -16.94 -18.30 -0.63
CA GLU A 63 -17.07 -19.55 -1.40
C GLU A 63 -15.77 -20.37 -1.44
N GLY A 64 -14.70 -19.89 -0.81
CA GLY A 64 -13.40 -20.58 -0.71
C GLY A 64 -12.46 -20.34 -1.88
N LYS A 65 -12.74 -19.36 -2.76
CA LYS A 65 -11.77 -18.95 -3.79
C LYS A 65 -10.56 -18.29 -3.15
N ASN A 66 -9.40 -18.49 -3.77
CA ASN A 66 -8.15 -17.87 -3.37
C ASN A 66 -7.54 -17.15 -4.58
N ALA A 67 -6.96 -15.97 -4.34
CA ALA A 67 -6.23 -15.22 -5.36
C ALA A 67 -5.08 -14.45 -4.69
N ASP A 68 -3.98 -14.30 -5.42
CA ASP A 68 -2.88 -13.44 -5.01
C ASP A 68 -3.27 -11.97 -5.12
N PRO A 69 -2.62 -11.07 -4.34
CA PRO A 69 -2.86 -9.63 -4.45
C PRO A 69 -2.62 -9.12 -5.88
N VAL A 70 -3.44 -8.18 -6.33
CA VAL A 70 -3.20 -7.48 -7.59
C VAL A 70 -1.96 -6.60 -7.43
N LEU A 71 -0.85 -7.01 -8.03
CA LEU A 71 0.42 -6.32 -7.90
C LEU A 71 0.50 -5.08 -8.80
N ILE A 72 1.22 -4.06 -8.33
CA ILE A 72 1.54 -2.84 -9.08
C ILE A 72 3.02 -2.50 -8.95
N SER A 73 3.56 -1.84 -9.97
CA SER A 73 4.89 -1.24 -9.91
C SER A 73 4.83 0.15 -9.29
N LEU A 74 5.78 0.48 -8.41
CA LEU A 74 5.93 1.83 -7.84
C LEU A 74 6.68 2.79 -8.76
N LYS A 75 7.18 2.33 -9.91
CA LYS A 75 7.98 3.12 -10.85
C LYS A 75 7.26 4.34 -11.39
N HIS A 76 5.94 4.24 -11.56
CA HIS A 76 5.10 5.33 -12.05
C HIS A 76 4.51 6.19 -10.92
N GLY A 77 5.00 6.03 -9.69
CA GLY A 77 4.57 6.80 -8.53
C GLY A 77 3.20 6.36 -7.99
N TYR A 78 2.46 7.32 -7.43
CA TYR A 78 1.16 7.07 -6.81
C TYR A 78 0.10 6.73 -7.84
N ILE A 79 -0.45 5.52 -7.76
CA ILE A 79 -1.64 5.11 -8.51
C ILE A 79 -2.86 5.31 -7.59
N PRO A 80 -3.76 6.26 -7.88
CA PRO A 80 -5.00 6.39 -7.13
C PRO A 80 -5.82 5.10 -7.27
N GLY A 81 -6.44 4.66 -6.18
CA GLY A 81 -7.44 3.59 -6.26
C GLY A 81 -8.59 4.03 -7.17
N LYS A 82 -9.26 3.08 -7.83
CA LYS A 82 -10.49 3.41 -8.55
C LYS A 82 -11.48 4.02 -7.55
N ASN A 83 -12.15 5.10 -7.93
CA ASN A 83 -13.25 5.67 -7.14
C ASN A 83 -14.35 4.61 -7.03
N ARG A 84 -14.35 3.85 -5.93
CA ARG A 84 -15.44 2.95 -5.58
C ARG A 84 -16.35 3.71 -4.63
N ASP A 85 -17.56 4.00 -5.08
CA ASP A 85 -18.63 4.41 -4.16
C ASP A 85 -18.89 3.24 -3.22
N LEU A 86 -18.52 3.37 -1.94
CA LEU A 86 -18.84 2.37 -0.93
C LEU A 86 -20.34 2.40 -0.67
N LYS A 87 -21.08 1.55 -1.38
CA LYS A 87 -22.53 1.38 -1.21
C LYS A 87 -22.80 0.26 -0.22
N VAL A 88 -23.34 0.62 0.94
CA VAL A 88 -23.77 -0.37 1.94
C VAL A 88 -25.17 -0.86 1.57
N VAL A 89 -25.27 -2.13 1.18
CA VAL A 89 -26.56 -2.80 0.99
C VAL A 89 -26.90 -3.58 2.25
N LYS A 90 -27.93 -3.15 2.99
CA LYS A 90 -28.47 -3.94 4.11
C LYS A 90 -29.27 -5.11 3.52
N LYS A 91 -28.71 -6.32 3.52
CA LYS A 91 -29.48 -7.54 3.27
C LYS A 91 -30.31 -7.82 4.54
N ASN A 92 -31.64 -7.83 4.43
CA ASN A 92 -32.49 -8.35 5.50
C ASN A 92 -32.26 -9.86 5.58
N ILE A 93 -31.57 -10.30 6.64
CA ILE A 93 -31.45 -11.71 6.98
C ILE A 93 -32.69 -12.01 7.84
N LEU A 94 -33.67 -12.67 7.24
CA LEU A 94 -34.81 -13.29 7.93
C LEU A 94 -34.41 -14.68 8.43
#